data_AF-A0AAN7MZ46-F1
#
_entry.id   AF-A0AAN7MZ46-F1
#
_cell.length_a   1.000
_cell.length_b   1.000
_cell.length_c   1.000
_cell.angle_alpha   90.00
_cell.angle_beta   90.00
_cell.angle_gamma   90.00
#
_symmetry.space_group_name_H-M   'P 1'
#
loop_
_entity.id
_entity.type
_entity.pdbx_description
1 polymer ?
#
loop_
_entity_poly.entity_id
_entity_poly.type
_entity_poly.pdbx_seq_one_letter_code
_entity_poly.pdbx_strand_id
1 'polypeptide(L)'
;MVRMWDHGLVTVLAWCFILTGSPATRIVFCKDGVEVYSLKAQRRQLSYFVLLNVTLASTGTYACGYQQRDESNWVRSSALSAPWHVAVTGKAWHGRVGRRDRALPTMWLC
;
A
#
# COMPACT_ATOMS: atom_id res chain seq x y z
N MET A 1 -27.98 22.13 16.23
CA MET A 1 -27.21 20.89 16.49
C MET A 1 -26.87 20.26 15.13
N VAL A 2 -25.76 20.67 14.52
CA VAL A 2 -25.33 20.12 13.21
C VAL A 2 -24.30 19.03 13.50
N ARG A 3 -24.61 17.79 13.11
CA ARG A 3 -23.72 16.64 13.33
C ARG A 3 -22.55 16.75 12.35
N MET A 4 -21.39 17.11 12.88
CA MET A 4 -20.10 17.20 12.20
C MET A 4 -19.50 15.79 12.09
N TRP A 5 -19.98 14.96 11.16
CA TRP A 5 -19.46 13.62 10.89
C TRP A 5 -19.62 13.29 9.40
N ASP A 6 -18.82 13.91 8.54
CA ASP A 6 -18.58 13.40 7.19
C ASP A 6 -17.08 13.47 6.92
N HIS A 7 -16.35 12.53 7.53
CA HIS A 7 -14.98 12.26 7.12
C HIS A 7 -15.07 11.62 5.74
N GLY A 8 -14.96 12.44 4.68
CA GLY A 8 -15.05 12.05 3.26
C GLY A 8 -14.11 10.90 2.90
N LEU A 9 -14.55 9.68 3.19
CA LEU A 9 -13.89 8.42 2.93
C LEU A 9 -14.15 8.06 1.47
N VAL A 10 -13.08 7.80 0.73
CA VAL A 10 -13.18 7.32 -0.64
C VAL A 10 -12.52 5.95 -0.70
N THR A 11 -13.14 5.00 -1.40
CA THR A 11 -12.54 3.67 -1.60
C THR A 11 -11.89 3.62 -2.97
N VAL A 12 -10.60 3.26 -3.01
CA VAL A 12 -9.86 3.02 -4.26
C VAL A 12 -9.44 1.56 -4.37
N LEU A 13 -9.55 0.99 -5.57
CA LEU A 13 -9.12 -0.37 -5.86
C LEU A 13 -7.65 -0.35 -6.27
N ALA A 14 -6.77 -0.89 -5.43
CA ALA A 14 -5.38 -1.11 -5.79
C ALA A 14 -5.20 -2.51 -6.39
N TRP A 15 -4.48 -2.59 -7.51
CA TRP A 15 -4.21 -3.82 -8.23
C TRP A 15 -2.69 -4.06 -8.29
N CYS A 16 -2.26 -5.23 -7.83
CA CYS A 16 -0.90 -5.72 -7.98
C CYS A 16 -0.89 -6.92 -8.94
N PHE A 17 -0.06 -6.84 -9.98
CA PHE A 17 0.13 -7.92 -10.94
C PHE A 17 1.54 -8.51 -10.81
N ILE A 18 1.63 -9.84 -10.77
CA ILE A 18 2.87 -10.58 -10.61
C ILE A 18 3.13 -11.42 -11.85
N LEU A 19 4.37 -11.38 -12.34
CA LEU A 19 4.78 -12.15 -13.50
C LEU A 19 4.77 -13.66 -13.21
N THR A 20 4.44 -14.44 -14.23
CA THR A 20 4.47 -15.90 -14.19
C THR A 20 5.84 -16.43 -13.80
N GLY A 21 5.87 -17.57 -13.09
CA GLY A 21 7.11 -18.17 -12.61
C GLY A 21 7.64 -17.62 -11.28
N SER A 22 7.04 -16.56 -10.74
CA SER A 22 7.38 -16.04 -9.41
C SER A 22 6.78 -16.92 -8.30
N PRO A 23 7.57 -17.55 -7.40
CA PRO A 23 7.05 -18.34 -6.29
C PRO A 23 6.63 -17.42 -5.13
N ALA A 24 5.71 -16.50 -5.41
CA ALA A 24 5.20 -15.57 -4.41
C ALA A 24 4.42 -16.34 -3.33
N THR A 25 4.67 -16.01 -2.06
CA THR A 25 3.95 -16.53 -0.89
C THR A 25 3.16 -15.44 -0.19
N ARG A 26 3.59 -14.18 -0.33
CA ARG A 26 2.98 -13.02 0.30
C ARG A 26 3.02 -11.81 -0.63
N ILE A 27 1.90 -11.13 -0.79
CA ILE A 27 1.79 -9.89 -1.58
C ILE A 27 1.68 -8.74 -0.60
N VAL A 28 2.33 -7.63 -0.90
CA VAL A 28 2.43 -6.49 0.01
C VAL A 28 2.16 -5.21 -0.76
N PHE A 29 1.35 -4.33 -0.17
CA PHE A 29 1.10 -2.99 -0.65
C PHE A 29 1.76 -2.01 0.33
N CYS A 30 2.63 -1.16 -0.20
CA CYS A 30 3.37 -0.15 0.54
C CYS A 30 2.76 1.23 0.26
N LYS A 31 2.79 2.12 1.26
CA LYS A 31 2.58 3.56 1.15
C LYS A 31 3.76 4.28 1.77
N ASP A 32 4.43 5.15 1.01
CA ASP A 32 5.57 5.96 1.47
C ASP A 32 6.66 5.11 2.17
N GLY A 33 6.91 3.90 1.66
CA GLY A 33 7.87 2.95 2.24
C GLY A 33 7.37 2.17 3.45
N VAL A 34 6.09 2.25 3.81
CA VAL A 34 5.50 1.51 4.93
C VAL A 34 4.45 0.54 4.43
N GLU A 35 4.48 -0.70 4.90
CA GLU A 35 3.42 -1.67 4.58
C GLU A 35 2.07 -1.19 5.11
N VAL A 36 1.07 -1.15 4.24
CA VAL A 36 -0.32 -0.80 4.59
C VAL A 36 -1.28 -1.98 4.45
N TYR A 37 -1.01 -2.92 3.55
CA TYR A 37 -1.80 -4.14 3.37
C TYR A 37 -0.93 -5.31 2.92
N SER A 38 -1.37 -6.52 3.26
CA SER A 38 -0.78 -7.74 2.72
C SER A 38 -1.81 -8.84 2.47
N LEU A 39 -1.50 -9.72 1.53
CA LEU A 39 -2.30 -10.88 1.14
C LEU A 39 -1.43 -12.13 1.09
N LYS A 40 -2.02 -13.29 1.34
CA LYS A 40 -1.38 -14.57 1.02
C LYS A 40 -1.49 -14.82 -0.48
N ALA A 41 -0.36 -15.09 -1.13
CA ALA A 41 -0.36 -15.45 -2.54
C ALA A 41 -1.08 -16.79 -2.74
N GLN A 42 -1.87 -16.89 -3.80
CA GLN A 42 -2.57 -18.12 -4.16
C GLN A 42 -1.91 -18.75 -5.38
N ARG A 43 -1.93 -20.08 -5.42
CA ARG A 43 -1.35 -20.83 -6.54
C ARG A 43 -2.06 -20.44 -7.84
N ARG A 44 -1.29 -20.11 -8.89
CA ARG A 44 -1.77 -19.65 -10.22
C ARG A 44 -2.49 -18.30 -10.22
N GLN A 45 -2.52 -17.57 -9.11
CA GLN A 45 -3.06 -16.21 -9.08
C GLN A 45 -1.96 -15.20 -9.37
N LEU A 46 -2.16 -14.38 -10.40
CA LEU A 46 -1.23 -13.33 -10.82
C LEU A 46 -1.73 -11.92 -10.47
N SER A 47 -3.05 -11.77 -10.33
CA SER A 47 -3.71 -10.49 -10.03
C SER A 47 -4.23 -10.47 -8.61
N TYR A 48 -3.81 -9.48 -7.84
CA TYR A 48 -4.19 -9.28 -6.44
C TYR A 48 -4.79 -7.90 -6.25
N PHE A 49 -5.95 -7.84 -5.62
CA PHE A 49 -6.70 -6.60 -5.44
C PHE A 49 -6.93 -6.31 -3.97
N VAL A 50 -6.84 -5.05 -3.57
CA VAL A 50 -7.26 -4.57 -2.25
C VAL A 50 -8.08 -3.29 -2.39
N LEU A 51 -9.09 -3.16 -1.55
CA LEU A 51 -9.84 -1.91 -1.40
C LEU A 51 -9.15 -1.07 -0.34
N LEU A 52 -8.58 0.05 -0.74
CA LEU A 52 -7.97 1.03 0.17
C LEU A 52 -9.02 2.08 0.50
N ASN A 53 -9.38 2.17 1.77
CA ASN A 53 -10.22 3.25 2.28
C ASN A 53 -9.33 4.46 2.55
N VAL A 54 -9.36 5.42 1.65
CA VAL A 54 -8.49 6.60 1.67
C VAL A 54 -9.24 7.84 2.19
N THR A 55 -8.51 8.63 2.97
CA THR A 55 -8.93 9.94 3.47
C THR A 55 -7.92 11.00 2.99
N LEU A 56 -8.12 12.28 3.34
CA LEU A 56 -7.15 13.35 3.04
C LEU A 56 -5.71 12.99 3.45
N ALA A 57 -5.56 12.36 4.62
CA ALA A 57 -4.28 11.91 5.19
C ALA A 57 -3.68 10.69 4.46
N SER A 58 -4.46 10.05 3.59
CA SER A 58 -4.00 8.92 2.78
C SER A 58 -3.27 9.35 1.50
N THR A 59 -3.19 10.65 1.21
CA THR A 59 -2.31 11.16 0.15
C THR A 59 -0.89 10.63 0.34
N GLY A 60 -0.29 10.12 -0.74
CA GLY A 60 1.03 9.50 -0.69
C GLY A 60 1.35 8.67 -1.92
N THR A 61 2.53 8.06 -1.90
CA THR A 61 3.02 7.22 -2.98
C THR A 61 2.85 5.76 -2.61
N TYR A 62 2.15 5.01 -3.44
CA TYR A 62 1.87 3.61 -3.23
C TYR A 62 2.68 2.75 -4.20
N ALA A 63 3.06 1.56 -3.76
CA ALA A 63 3.69 0.54 -4.59
C ALA A 63 3.26 -0.84 -4.09
N CYS A 64 3.45 -1.88 -4.90
CA CYS A 64 3.29 -3.25 -4.42
C CYS A 64 4.52 -4.10 -4.72
N GLY A 65 4.71 -5.15 -3.94
CA GLY A 65 5.74 -6.15 -4.14
C GLY A 65 5.30 -7.49 -3.58
N TYR A 66 6.17 -8.47 -3.65
CA TYR A 66 5.89 -9.78 -3.09
C TYR A 66 7.12 -10.35 -2.39
N GLN A 67 6.84 -11.24 -1.45
CA GLN A 67 7.85 -12.06 -0.81
C GLN A 67 7.68 -13.50 -1.27
N GLN A 68 8.81 -14.18 -1.34
CA GLN A 68 8.96 -15.60 -1.61
C GLN A 68 9.51 -16.23 -0.34
N ARG A 69 9.10 -17.47 -0.09
CA ARG A 69 9.67 -18.28 0.99
C ARG A 69 10.16 -19.58 0.39
N ASP A 70 11.43 -19.89 0.59
CA ASP A 70 11.98 -21.18 0.18
C ASP A 70 11.72 -22.27 1.23
N GLU A 71 12.10 -23.50 0.89
CA GLU A 71 11.93 -24.69 1.74
C GLU A 71 12.69 -24.58 3.08
N SER A 72 13.73 -23.74 3.14
CA SER A 72 14.49 -23.44 4.35
C SER A 72 13.86 -22.33 5.20
N ASN A 73 12.65 -21.90 4.85
CA ASN A 73 11.91 -20.78 5.45
C ASN A 73 12.57 -19.41 5.27
N TRP A 74 13.59 -19.29 4.41
CA TRP A 74 14.23 -18.02 4.13
C TRP A 74 13.33 -17.15 3.25
N VAL A 75 13.20 -15.87 3.64
CA VAL A 75 12.31 -14.92 2.97
C VAL A 75 13.12 -14.06 2.01
N ARG A 76 12.69 -14.00 0.76
CA ARG A 76 13.24 -13.08 -0.26
C ARG A 76 12.17 -12.12 -0.73
N SER A 77 12.54 -10.86 -0.85
CA SER A 77 11.67 -9.78 -1.27
C SER A 77 11.93 -9.44 -2.73
N SER A 78 10.87 -9.21 -3.50
CA SER A 78 10.96 -8.68 -4.86
C SER A 78 11.40 -7.22 -4.84
N ALA A 79 11.80 -6.71 -6.01
CA ALA A 79 11.73 -5.27 -6.25
C ALA A 79 10.25 -4.81 -6.14
N LEU A 80 10.03 -3.56 -5.70
CA LEU A 80 8.72 -2.95 -5.74
C LEU A 80 8.32 -2.61 -7.17
N SER A 81 7.02 -2.59 -7.43
CA SER A 81 6.43 -2.11 -8.67
C SER A 81 6.78 -0.65 -8.94
N ALA A 82 6.50 -0.18 -10.15
CA ALA A 82 6.44 1.26 -10.40
C ALA A 82 5.46 1.91 -9.40
N PRO A 83 5.86 3.02 -8.74
CA PRO A 83 5.01 3.69 -7.79
C PRO A 83 3.85 4.41 -8.47
N TRP A 84 2.68 4.45 -7.81
CA TRP A 84 1.55 5.30 -8.20
C TRP A 84 1.23 6.30 -7.10
N HIS A 85 1.03 7.56 -7.47
CA HIS A 85 0.69 8.62 -6.52
C HIS A 85 -0.82 8.77 -6.38
N VAL A 86 -1.31 8.78 -5.14
CA VAL A 86 -2.72 9.04 -4.83
C VAL A 86 -2.80 10.38 -4.12
N ALA A 87 -3.53 11.32 -4.69
CA ALA A 87 -3.85 12.61 -4.08
C ALA A 87 -5.33 12.65 -3.72
N VAL A 88 -5.64 12.73 -2.42
CA VAL A 88 -7.01 12.89 -1.94
C VAL A 88 -7.20 14.34 -1.58
N THR A 89 -7.90 15.08 -2.43
CA THR A 89 -8.22 16.47 -2.20
C THR A 89 -9.57 16.60 -1.49
N GLY A 90 -9.66 17.61 -0.64
CA GLY A 90 -10.89 18.02 0.04
C GLY A 90 -10.97 19.53 -0.05
N LYS A 91 -12.18 20.09 0.06
CA LYS A 91 -12.32 21.55 0.17
C LYS A 91 -11.89 21.97 1.58
N ALA A 92 -10.60 22.22 1.79
CA ALA A 92 -10.07 22.77 3.03
C ALA A 92 -9.56 24.20 2.77
N TRP A 93 -10.21 25.18 3.38
CA TRP A 93 -9.72 26.56 3.46
C TRP A 93 -8.38 26.59 4.21
N HIS A 94 -7.49 27.49 3.78
CA HIS A 94 -6.05 27.49 4.07
C HIS A 94 -5.68 27.33 5.56
N GLY A 95 -4.98 26.25 5.89
CA GLY A 95 -4.19 26.10 7.10
C GLY A 95 -2.97 25.23 6.81
N ARG A 96 -1.78 25.83 6.75
CA ARG A 96 -0.51 25.10 6.52
C ARG A 96 -0.20 24.24 7.74
N VAL A 97 -0.08 22.93 7.55
CA VAL A 97 0.45 22.00 8.55
C VAL A 97 1.81 21.48 8.05
N GLY A 98 2.83 21.67 8.89
CA GLY A 98 4.21 21.27 8.62
C GLY A 98 4.43 19.75 8.71
N ARG A 99 5.27 19.25 7.80
CA ARG A 99 5.80 17.88 7.76
C ARG A 99 6.59 17.57 9.04
N ARG A 100 6.34 16.41 9.65
CA ARG A 100 7.31 15.72 10.49
C ARG A 100 7.60 14.37 9.87
N ASP A 101 8.78 14.27 9.29
CA ASP A 101 9.37 13.01 8.90
C ASP A 101 9.87 12.30 10.16
N ARG A 102 9.37 11.09 10.38
CA ARG A 102 10.06 10.07 11.17
C ARG A 102 9.83 8.73 10.48
N ALA A 103 10.70 8.43 9.53
CA ALA A 103 10.90 7.08 9.04
C ALA A 103 11.91 6.38 9.95
N LEU A 104 11.48 5.27 10.54
CA LEU A 104 12.36 4.20 10.99
C LEU A 104 11.76 2.91 10.44
N PRO A 105 12.26 2.39 9.29
CA PRO A 105 11.71 1.19 8.72
C PRO A 105 12.45 -0.03 9.27
N THR A 106 11.70 -0.93 9.87
CA THR A 106 11.91 -2.38 9.71
C THR A 106 10.93 -2.78 8.61
N MET A 107 11.17 -2.51 7.32
CA MET A 107 12.28 -2.87 6.43
C MET A 107 12.49 -4.37 6.28
N TRP A 108 11.52 -5.02 5.68
CA TRP A 108 11.82 -6.27 4.98
C TRP A 108 11.24 -6.34 3.56
N LEU A 109 10.44 -5.38 3.10
CA LEU A 109 10.05 -5.25 1.67
C LEU A 109 9.72 -3.80 1.29
N CYS A 110 8.89 -3.15 2.12
CA CYS A 110 8.90 -1.70 2.31
C CYS A 110 9.92 -1.44 3.45
#